data_AF-A0A835L231-F1
#
_entry.id   AF-A0A835L231-F1
#
_cell.length_a   1.000
_cell.length_b   1.000
_cell.length_c   1.000
_cell.angle_alpha   90.00
_cell.angle_beta   90.00
_cell.angle_gamma   90.00
#
_symmetry.space_group_name_H-M   'P 1'
#
loop_
_entity.id
_entity.type
_entity.pdbx_description
1 polymer ?
#
loop_
_entity_poly.entity_id
_entity_poly.type
_entity_poly.pdbx_seq_one_letter_code
_entity_poly.pdbx_strand_id
1 'polypeptide(L)'
;MSPGKEVEICDLDNKHLGVLHVDTFVAIPSANYFIIIIDSYTDFSFLASKLIRSRSWNPFAKFIILLFNYVQNDKINIEYVEKVLSCLFKYNAVNIVIAVPQARNFRNAIIYSWRPYDPPKYCGYFNETAKDRLVKTNLCERGMLKYNTLIFEDKIPHDMNGCVMEVLALQRQPFISESEQNASIEKVMIDRVLRRFKMKAHYHFLEEIRGERENVGEWNGALKQLSAKNGHLLLGGIFPDFDVHEDFETSTTYLAGCLYLGCPESCQNSSVAAYQTKLFDVLTRPSYDYQMKTVQELVDSGIKFGGFGVLRDLFYNSSDPFDNLIGEKWVSIENITEALIDVAVHRNFSVLCSRLELSHISAVTPQLSDTTGNYNYFTFPDNVFSVPIETIALRGFPFMLKFSTTITLFKQSGINEALRYQFKEFTERRRARQLRDLLKEKSDVSPLSAKHLQGGFFALFLGMLVAFSFLLPKS
;
A
#
# COMPACT_ATOMS: atom_id res chain seq x y z
N MET A 1 30.73 8.68 -17.22
CA MET A 1 30.81 7.47 -16.37
C MET A 1 31.60 6.39 -17.11
N SER A 2 32.60 5.79 -16.47
CA SER A 2 33.60 4.88 -17.06
C SER A 2 33.08 3.42 -17.14
N PRO A 3 33.34 2.68 -18.23
CA PRO A 3 32.90 1.28 -18.45
C PRO A 3 33.41 0.24 -17.45
N GLY A 4 34.37 0.57 -16.58
CA GLY A 4 35.08 -0.41 -15.72
C GLY A 4 34.31 -0.96 -14.50
N LYS A 5 33.01 -0.68 -14.34
CA LYS A 5 32.18 -1.17 -13.21
C LYS A 5 30.86 -1.82 -13.66
N GLU A 6 30.70 -2.11 -14.95
CA GLU A 6 29.46 -2.69 -15.46
C GLU A 6 29.38 -4.19 -15.10
N VAL A 7 28.32 -4.56 -14.38
CA VAL A 7 28.07 -5.94 -13.96
C VAL A 7 27.17 -6.58 -14.99
N GLU A 8 27.50 -7.79 -15.43
CA GLU A 8 26.64 -8.59 -16.31
C GLU A 8 25.30 -8.88 -15.63
N ILE A 9 24.15 -8.62 -16.26
CA ILE A 9 22.83 -8.75 -15.60
C ILE A 9 21.90 -9.80 -16.23
N CYS A 10 22.22 -10.29 -17.42
CA CYS A 10 21.33 -11.20 -18.13
C CYS A 10 21.46 -12.64 -17.63
N ASP A 11 22.68 -13.06 -17.26
CA ASP A 11 23.01 -14.43 -16.89
C ASP A 11 23.21 -14.64 -15.38
N LEU A 12 23.23 -13.56 -14.58
CA LEU A 12 23.27 -13.65 -13.12
C LEU A 12 21.88 -13.95 -12.54
N ASP A 13 21.85 -14.69 -11.43
CA ASP A 13 20.62 -14.95 -10.67
C ASP A 13 20.03 -13.63 -10.16
N ASN A 14 18.74 -13.43 -10.45
CA ASN A 14 17.95 -12.21 -10.19
C ASN A 14 17.98 -11.70 -8.74
N LYS A 15 18.48 -12.50 -7.78
CA LYS A 15 18.48 -12.19 -6.35
C LYS A 15 19.44 -11.07 -5.94
N HIS A 16 20.30 -10.61 -6.85
CA HIS A 16 21.42 -9.72 -6.51
C HIS A 16 21.46 -8.39 -7.24
N LEU A 17 20.36 -7.93 -7.87
CA LEU A 17 20.45 -6.60 -8.49
C LEU A 17 20.79 -5.53 -7.45
N GLY A 18 20.23 -5.63 -6.23
CA GLY A 18 20.51 -4.79 -5.06
C GLY A 18 20.05 -3.34 -5.21
N VAL A 19 20.28 -2.77 -6.39
CA VAL A 19 20.09 -1.38 -6.79
C VAL A 19 19.25 -1.36 -8.08
N LEU A 20 18.05 -0.78 -8.02
CA LEU A 20 17.17 -0.63 -9.19
C LEU A 20 17.67 0.43 -10.18
N HIS A 21 18.09 1.58 -9.66
CA HIS A 21 18.60 2.72 -10.45
C HIS A 21 19.87 3.28 -9.83
N VAL A 22 20.82 3.70 -10.66
CA VAL A 22 22.12 4.25 -10.21
C VAL A 22 22.22 5.76 -10.45
N ASP A 23 21.43 6.29 -11.39
CA ASP A 23 21.42 7.72 -11.70
C ASP A 23 20.50 8.48 -10.72
N THR A 24 20.91 9.69 -10.35
CA THR A 24 20.07 10.64 -9.62
C THR A 24 18.82 10.97 -10.44
N PHE A 25 17.67 11.05 -9.79
CA PHE A 25 16.43 11.40 -10.49
C PHE A 25 16.53 12.79 -11.10
N VAL A 26 16.24 12.86 -12.40
CA VAL A 26 16.03 14.09 -13.15
C VAL A 26 14.78 13.83 -13.99
N ALA A 27 13.86 14.80 -14.01
CA ALA A 27 12.64 14.72 -14.82
C ALA A 27 12.99 14.75 -16.31
N ILE A 28 13.39 13.60 -16.84
CA ILE A 28 13.70 13.36 -18.25
C ILE A 28 12.49 12.64 -18.86
N PRO A 29 12.02 13.04 -20.05
CA PRO A 29 10.95 12.31 -20.72
C PRO A 29 11.35 10.85 -20.93
N SER A 30 10.46 9.94 -20.55
CA SER A 30 10.63 8.50 -20.79
C SER A 30 10.80 8.22 -22.28
N ALA A 31 11.73 7.33 -22.62
CA ALA A 31 11.95 6.95 -24.01
C ALA A 31 10.73 6.19 -24.58
N ASN A 32 10.29 6.55 -25.79
CA ASN A 32 9.19 5.86 -26.47
C ASN A 32 9.68 4.62 -27.25
N TYR A 33 10.95 4.62 -27.64
CA TYR A 33 11.58 3.51 -28.35
C TYR A 33 13.08 3.47 -28.05
N PHE A 34 13.65 2.27 -28.17
CA PHE A 34 15.09 2.03 -28.09
C PHE A 34 15.54 1.39 -29.39
N ILE A 35 16.57 1.95 -30.01
CA ILE A 35 17.26 1.35 -31.15
C ILE A 35 18.63 0.89 -30.64
N ILE A 36 18.86 -0.41 -30.68
CA ILE A 36 20.07 -1.02 -30.13
C ILE A 36 20.77 -1.77 -31.26
N ILE A 37 22.05 -1.49 -31.48
CA ILE A 37 22.88 -2.20 -32.44
C ILE A 37 23.91 -2.98 -31.65
N ILE A 38 23.97 -4.30 -31.87
CA ILE A 38 24.87 -5.20 -31.15
C ILE A 38 25.61 -6.11 -32.11
N ASP A 39 26.85 -6.43 -31.76
CA ASP A 39 27.67 -7.41 -32.47
C ASP A 39 27.53 -8.80 -31.84
N SER A 40 27.41 -8.88 -30.51
CA SER A 40 27.28 -10.15 -29.80
C SER A 40 26.31 -10.07 -28.61
N TYR A 41 25.87 -11.23 -28.11
CA TYR A 41 25.07 -11.30 -26.89
C TYR A 41 25.84 -10.80 -25.66
N THR A 42 27.16 -11.04 -25.58
CA THR A 42 27.98 -10.57 -24.47
C THR A 42 27.99 -9.05 -24.40
N ASP A 43 28.14 -8.37 -25.55
CA ASP A 43 28.09 -6.90 -25.60
C ASP A 43 26.70 -6.37 -25.19
N PHE A 44 25.65 -7.07 -25.60
CA PHE A 44 24.28 -6.75 -25.20
C PHE A 44 24.12 -6.82 -23.67
N SER A 45 24.68 -7.84 -23.02
CA SER A 45 24.52 -8.04 -21.57
C SER A 45 25.10 -6.88 -20.75
N PHE A 46 26.28 -6.37 -21.14
CA PHE A 46 26.88 -5.18 -20.53
C PHE A 46 26.07 -3.90 -20.84
N LEU A 47 25.70 -3.70 -22.11
CA LEU A 47 24.88 -2.54 -22.50
C LEU A 47 23.53 -2.51 -21.76
N ALA A 48 22.87 -3.65 -21.65
CA ALA A 48 21.60 -3.81 -20.95
C ALA A 48 21.74 -3.42 -19.48
N SER A 49 22.86 -3.78 -18.83
CA SER A 49 23.17 -3.40 -17.45
C SER A 49 23.09 -1.89 -17.22
N LYS A 50 23.72 -1.13 -18.12
CA LYS A 50 23.69 0.33 -18.08
C LYS A 50 22.31 0.89 -18.42
N LEU A 51 21.67 0.33 -19.44
CA LEU A 51 20.38 0.81 -19.93
C LEU A 51 19.27 0.65 -18.89
N ILE A 52 19.16 -0.54 -18.28
CA ILE A 52 18.09 -0.88 -17.34
C ILE A 52 18.21 -0.08 -16.04
N ARG A 53 19.43 0.22 -15.59
CA ARG A 53 19.68 1.01 -14.39
C ARG A 53 19.58 2.52 -14.62
N SER A 54 19.44 2.96 -15.88
CA SER A 54 19.27 4.37 -16.21
C SER A 54 17.86 4.85 -15.87
N ARG A 55 17.72 6.11 -15.48
CA ARG A 55 16.41 6.75 -15.28
C ARG A 55 15.59 6.90 -16.57
N SER A 56 16.24 6.83 -17.73
CA SER A 56 15.57 6.82 -19.03
C SER A 56 14.90 5.47 -19.38
N TRP A 57 15.13 4.44 -18.56
CA TRP A 57 14.57 3.11 -18.75
C TRP A 57 13.04 3.13 -18.72
N ASN A 58 12.47 2.65 -19.82
CA ASN A 58 11.03 2.50 -20.00
C ASN A 58 10.73 1.11 -20.60
N PRO A 59 10.34 0.12 -19.77
CA PRO A 59 9.97 -1.21 -20.25
C PRO A 59 8.80 -1.25 -21.25
N PHE A 60 7.94 -0.24 -21.23
CA PHE A 60 6.81 -0.14 -22.15
C PHE A 60 7.20 0.36 -23.55
N ALA A 61 8.42 0.90 -23.70
CA ALA A 61 8.95 1.37 -24.97
C ALA A 61 9.03 0.25 -26.02
N LYS A 62 9.13 0.66 -27.28
CA LYS A 62 9.37 -0.28 -28.40
C LYS A 62 10.87 -0.51 -28.56
N PHE A 63 11.32 -1.74 -28.38
CA PHE A 63 12.72 -2.14 -28.54
C PHE A 63 12.95 -2.70 -29.94
N ILE A 64 13.84 -2.07 -30.69
CA ILE A 64 14.30 -2.50 -32.01
C ILE A 64 15.78 -2.82 -31.90
N ILE A 65 16.13 -4.09 -32.02
CA ILE A 65 17.50 -4.57 -31.86
C ILE A 65 17.99 -5.06 -33.21
N LEU A 66 19.17 -4.60 -33.63
CA LEU A 66 19.83 -5.00 -34.87
C LEU A 66 21.06 -5.81 -34.52
N LEU A 67 21.09 -7.08 -34.91
CA LEU A 67 22.28 -7.92 -34.79
C LEU A 67 23.17 -7.67 -36.02
N PHE A 68 24.30 -7.00 -35.83
CA PHE A 68 25.18 -6.59 -36.92
C PHE A 68 26.14 -7.72 -37.31
N ASN A 69 26.82 -8.32 -36.33
CA ASN A 69 27.68 -9.48 -36.55
C ASN A 69 26.89 -10.77 -36.34
N TYR A 70 26.58 -11.48 -37.42
CA TYR A 70 25.83 -12.73 -37.39
C TYR A 70 26.76 -13.91 -37.64
N VAL A 71 26.51 -15.01 -36.95
CA VAL A 71 27.24 -16.25 -37.21
C VAL A 71 26.66 -16.88 -38.48
N GLN A 72 27.49 -17.51 -39.33
CA GLN A 72 27.01 -18.20 -40.54
C GLN A 72 26.05 -19.38 -40.24
N ASN A 73 25.78 -19.67 -38.98
CA ASN A 73 24.84 -20.67 -38.53
C ASN A 73 23.59 -20.00 -37.94
N ASP A 74 22.47 -20.12 -38.65
CA ASP A 74 21.17 -19.56 -38.23
C ASP A 74 20.73 -20.06 -36.84
N LYS A 75 21.12 -21.28 -36.43
CA LYS A 75 20.78 -21.80 -35.10
C LYS A 75 21.42 -20.99 -33.97
N ILE A 76 22.67 -20.55 -34.16
CA ILE A 76 23.39 -19.75 -33.16
C ILE A 76 22.76 -18.36 -33.07
N ASN A 77 22.39 -17.78 -34.21
CA ASN A 77 21.70 -16.49 -34.23
C ASN A 77 20.34 -16.58 -33.51
N ILE A 78 19.58 -17.67 -33.70
CA ILE A 78 18.33 -17.93 -32.98
C ILE A 78 18.57 -17.99 -31.46
N GLU A 79 19.60 -18.73 -31.03
CA GLU A 79 19.94 -18.82 -29.60
C GLU A 79 20.28 -17.43 -29.01
N TYR A 80 20.99 -16.58 -29.76
CA TYR A 80 21.28 -15.21 -29.32
C TYR A 80 20.01 -14.37 -29.20
N VAL A 81 19.10 -14.46 -30.18
CA VAL A 81 17.79 -13.77 -30.11
C VAL A 81 17.02 -14.22 -28.87
N GLU A 82 16.97 -15.53 -28.59
CA GLU A 82 16.30 -16.07 -27.41
C GLU A 82 16.88 -15.53 -26.11
N LYS A 83 18.22 -15.46 -26.01
CA LYS A 83 18.89 -14.92 -24.82
C LYS A 83 18.62 -13.43 -24.62
N VAL A 84 18.70 -12.62 -25.67
CA VAL A 84 18.39 -11.18 -25.61
C VAL A 84 16.94 -10.94 -25.17
N LEU A 85 15.98 -11.65 -25.78
CA LEU A 85 14.56 -11.56 -25.42
C LEU A 85 14.34 -11.95 -23.96
N SER A 86 14.94 -13.06 -23.53
CA SER A 86 14.83 -13.54 -22.14
C SER A 86 15.42 -12.54 -21.16
N CYS A 87 16.56 -11.93 -21.48
CA CYS A 87 17.19 -10.92 -20.63
C CYS A 87 16.28 -9.70 -20.44
N LEU A 88 15.78 -9.11 -21.53
CA LEU A 88 14.91 -7.93 -21.44
C LEU A 88 13.60 -8.23 -20.74
N PHE A 89 13.04 -9.43 -20.93
CA PHE A 89 11.83 -9.86 -20.24
C PHE A 89 11.98 -9.93 -18.73
N LYS A 90 13.15 -10.36 -18.24
CA LYS A 90 13.45 -10.34 -16.80
C LYS A 90 13.28 -8.94 -16.21
N TYR A 91 13.35 -7.88 -17.01
CA TYR A 91 13.14 -6.48 -16.61
C TYR A 91 11.86 -5.89 -17.21
N ASN A 92 10.85 -6.75 -17.42
CA ASN A 92 9.50 -6.42 -17.85
C ASN A 92 9.37 -5.80 -19.27
N ALA A 93 10.44 -5.78 -20.06
CA ALA A 93 10.34 -5.33 -21.44
C ALA A 93 9.69 -6.42 -22.31
N VAL A 94 8.55 -6.10 -22.90
CA VAL A 94 7.71 -7.04 -23.67
C VAL A 94 7.72 -6.69 -25.17
N ASN A 95 7.73 -5.41 -25.49
CA ASN A 95 7.64 -4.90 -26.87
C ASN A 95 9.00 -4.91 -27.57
N ILE A 96 9.52 -6.11 -27.83
CA ILE A 96 10.84 -6.31 -28.42
C ILE A 96 10.72 -6.94 -29.81
N VAL A 97 11.51 -6.42 -30.76
CA VAL A 97 11.81 -7.06 -32.03
C VAL A 97 13.30 -7.03 -32.31
N ILE A 98 13.80 -8.11 -32.91
CA ILE A 98 15.21 -8.30 -33.21
C ILE A 98 15.35 -8.63 -34.69
N ALA A 99 16.08 -7.79 -35.43
CA ALA A 99 16.40 -8.04 -36.83
C ALA A 99 17.75 -8.74 -36.93
N VAL A 100 17.75 -9.88 -37.63
CA VAL A 100 18.90 -10.76 -37.79
C VAL A 100 19.17 -10.96 -39.28
N PRO A 101 20.35 -10.60 -39.80
CA PRO A 101 20.73 -10.87 -41.19
C PRO A 101 20.69 -12.38 -41.49
N GLN A 102 20.24 -12.74 -42.69
CA GLN A 102 20.22 -14.16 -43.10
C GLN A 102 21.63 -14.64 -43.42
N ALA A 103 22.04 -15.80 -42.88
CA ALA A 103 23.39 -16.32 -43.05
C ALA A 103 23.84 -16.42 -44.52
N ARG A 104 22.91 -16.78 -45.42
CA ARG A 104 23.17 -16.97 -46.86
C ARG A 104 22.84 -15.76 -47.73
N ASN A 105 22.18 -14.74 -47.19
CA ASN A 105 21.80 -13.53 -47.94
C ASN A 105 21.75 -12.33 -47.00
N PHE A 106 22.90 -11.71 -46.76
CA PHE A 106 23.06 -10.58 -45.84
C PHE A 106 22.24 -9.33 -46.21
N ARG A 107 21.74 -9.23 -47.45
CA ARG A 107 20.83 -8.15 -47.87
C ARG A 107 19.40 -8.32 -47.37
N ASN A 108 19.12 -9.48 -46.79
CA ASN A 108 17.86 -9.81 -46.16
C ASN A 108 18.05 -9.99 -44.66
N ALA A 109 17.10 -9.49 -43.86
CA ALA A 109 17.08 -9.69 -42.43
C ALA A 109 15.75 -10.27 -41.98
N ILE A 110 15.78 -11.30 -41.15
CA ILE A 110 14.59 -11.86 -40.51
C ILE A 110 14.28 -11.03 -39.28
N ILE A 111 13.02 -10.64 -39.12
CA ILE A 111 12.57 -9.91 -37.94
C ILE A 111 11.88 -10.91 -37.03
N TYR A 112 12.44 -11.07 -35.84
CA TYR A 112 11.93 -11.93 -34.79
C TYR A 112 11.25 -11.11 -33.69
N SER A 113 10.18 -11.66 -33.15
CA SER A 113 9.61 -11.33 -31.87
C SER A 113 9.29 -12.63 -31.13
N TRP A 114 8.44 -12.58 -30.13
CA TRP A 114 8.12 -13.75 -29.31
C TRP A 114 6.79 -13.59 -28.57
N ARG A 115 6.35 -14.70 -27.96
CA ARG A 115 5.15 -14.77 -27.12
C ARG A 115 5.55 -14.89 -25.65
N PRO A 116 5.66 -13.78 -24.89
CA PRO A 116 6.03 -13.81 -23.46
C PRO A 116 4.91 -14.34 -22.54
N TYR A 117 3.67 -14.35 -23.03
CA TYR A 117 2.54 -14.96 -22.36
C TYR A 117 1.85 -15.92 -23.34
N ASP A 118 1.77 -17.20 -22.99
CA ASP A 118 1.13 -18.26 -23.78
C ASP A 118 0.48 -19.29 -22.83
N PRO A 119 -0.61 -18.87 -22.16
CA PRO A 119 -1.22 -19.63 -21.08
C PRO A 119 -1.95 -20.88 -21.59
N PRO A 120 -2.02 -21.97 -20.80
CA PRO A 120 -1.62 -22.05 -19.39
C PRO A 120 -0.14 -22.40 -19.18
N LYS A 121 0.61 -22.68 -20.26
CA LYS A 121 1.98 -23.19 -20.16
C LYS A 121 2.97 -22.11 -19.72
N TYR A 122 2.79 -20.89 -20.24
CA TYR A 122 3.68 -19.76 -19.97
C TYR A 122 2.88 -18.57 -19.48
N CYS A 123 3.08 -18.22 -18.22
CA CYS A 123 2.34 -17.18 -17.51
C CYS A 123 3.18 -15.91 -17.30
N GLY A 124 4.43 -15.93 -17.77
CA GLY A 124 5.37 -14.83 -17.61
C GLY A 124 6.04 -14.78 -16.24
N TYR A 125 6.27 -15.95 -15.63
CA TYR A 125 7.06 -16.05 -14.41
C TYR A 125 8.52 -15.65 -14.66
N PHE A 126 9.21 -15.13 -13.64
CA PHE A 126 10.57 -14.60 -13.76
C PHE A 126 11.65 -15.61 -14.18
N ASN A 127 11.37 -16.91 -14.07
CA ASN A 127 12.25 -18.00 -14.48
C ASN A 127 11.97 -18.51 -15.91
N GLU A 128 10.93 -18.01 -16.58
CA GLU A 128 10.63 -18.37 -17.96
C GLU A 128 11.61 -17.72 -18.94
N THR A 129 11.82 -18.38 -20.08
CA THR A 129 12.70 -17.90 -21.15
C THR A 129 11.97 -17.85 -22.49
N ALA A 130 12.59 -17.21 -23.47
CA ALA A 130 12.10 -17.12 -24.85
C ALA A 130 12.34 -18.39 -25.69
N LYS A 131 12.98 -19.40 -25.10
CA LYS A 131 13.32 -20.65 -25.77
C LYS A 131 12.09 -21.32 -26.37
N ASP A 132 12.17 -21.68 -27.65
CA ASP A 132 11.08 -22.31 -28.41
C ASP A 132 9.79 -21.46 -28.52
N ARG A 133 9.88 -20.15 -28.25
CA ARG A 133 8.73 -19.20 -28.26
C ARG A 133 8.93 -18.04 -29.24
N LEU A 134 9.94 -18.14 -30.09
CA LEU A 134 10.23 -17.18 -31.14
C LEU A 134 9.12 -17.17 -32.20
N VAL A 135 8.81 -15.98 -32.69
CA VAL A 135 7.88 -15.77 -33.80
C VAL A 135 8.59 -14.93 -34.86
N LYS A 136 8.66 -15.44 -36.08
CA LYS A 136 9.08 -14.64 -37.22
C LYS A 136 7.93 -13.71 -37.62
N THR A 137 8.03 -12.44 -37.29
CA THR A 137 6.98 -11.45 -37.54
C THR A 137 7.08 -10.84 -38.93
N ASN A 138 8.29 -10.67 -39.48
CA ASN A 138 8.47 -10.09 -40.81
C ASN A 138 9.81 -10.49 -41.44
N LEU A 139 10.03 -10.05 -42.68
CA LEU A 139 11.28 -10.17 -43.41
C LEU A 139 11.60 -8.80 -44.01
N CYS A 140 12.82 -8.33 -43.82
CA CYS A 140 13.33 -7.13 -44.48
C CYS A 140 14.12 -7.56 -45.72
N GLU A 141 13.77 -7.03 -46.89
CA GLU A 141 14.47 -7.25 -48.16
C GLU A 141 14.86 -5.88 -48.72
N ARG A 142 16.17 -5.64 -48.90
CA ARG A 142 16.70 -4.36 -49.44
C ARG A 142 16.24 -3.12 -48.66
N GLY A 143 16.18 -3.22 -47.33
CA GLY A 143 15.79 -2.11 -46.46
C GLY A 143 14.29 -1.85 -46.36
N MET A 144 13.45 -2.69 -46.98
CA MET A 144 11.99 -2.59 -46.89
C MET A 144 11.40 -3.84 -46.23
N LEU A 145 10.39 -3.64 -45.38
CA LEU A 145 9.59 -4.73 -44.85
C LEU A 145 8.78 -5.39 -45.97
N LYS A 146 8.85 -6.71 -46.05
CA LYS A 146 8.16 -7.49 -47.07
C LYS A 146 6.65 -7.48 -46.89
N TYR A 147 6.19 -7.54 -45.64
CA TYR A 147 4.77 -7.60 -45.31
C TYR A 147 4.35 -6.31 -44.61
N ASN A 148 3.19 -5.78 -45.00
CA ASN A 148 2.56 -4.62 -44.35
C ASN A 148 1.75 -5.09 -43.12
N THR A 149 2.45 -5.61 -42.11
CA THR A 149 1.87 -6.10 -40.86
C THR A 149 2.39 -5.29 -39.68
N LEU A 150 1.58 -5.20 -38.61
CA LEU A 150 2.00 -4.58 -37.37
C LEU A 150 3.12 -5.39 -36.73
N ILE A 151 4.29 -4.78 -36.54
CA ILE A 151 5.46 -5.44 -35.95
C ILE A 151 5.31 -5.61 -34.43
N PHE A 152 4.59 -4.69 -33.77
CA PHE A 152 4.35 -4.69 -32.34
C PHE A 152 2.86 -4.94 -32.07
N GLU A 153 2.51 -6.20 -31.83
CA GLU A 153 1.17 -6.63 -31.43
C GLU A 153 1.01 -6.63 -29.90
N ASP A 154 -0.23 -6.65 -29.39
CA ASP A 154 -0.49 -6.87 -27.96
C ASP A 154 -0.09 -8.30 -27.59
N LYS A 155 0.87 -8.42 -26.67
CA LYS A 155 1.45 -9.69 -26.23
C LYS A 155 0.81 -10.23 -24.96
N ILE A 156 -0.17 -9.53 -24.38
CA ILE A 156 -0.80 -9.90 -23.12
C ILE A 156 -2.22 -10.43 -23.42
N PRO A 157 -2.47 -11.74 -23.31
CA PRO A 157 -3.78 -12.34 -23.53
C PRO A 157 -4.85 -11.74 -22.60
N HIS A 158 -6.09 -11.72 -23.07
CA HIS A 158 -7.24 -11.40 -22.21
C HIS A 158 -7.59 -12.53 -21.25
N ASP A 159 -7.26 -13.77 -21.62
CA ASP A 159 -7.52 -14.97 -20.84
C ASP A 159 -6.20 -15.64 -20.49
N MET A 160 -5.91 -15.72 -19.20
CA MET A 160 -4.69 -16.31 -18.67
C MET A 160 -4.88 -17.78 -18.25
N ASN A 161 -6.02 -18.40 -18.57
CA ASN A 161 -6.30 -19.83 -18.39
C ASN A 161 -5.87 -20.40 -17.01
N GLY A 162 -6.07 -19.63 -15.93
CA GLY A 162 -5.76 -20.06 -14.57
C GLY A 162 -4.33 -19.81 -14.09
N CYS A 163 -3.51 -19.05 -14.82
CA CYS A 163 -2.19 -18.61 -14.34
C CYS A 163 -2.28 -17.97 -12.95
N VAL A 164 -1.22 -18.17 -12.16
CA VAL A 164 -1.13 -17.70 -10.79
C VAL A 164 -0.35 -16.39 -10.74
N MET A 165 -0.86 -15.43 -9.98
CA MET A 165 -0.20 -14.18 -9.65
C MET A 165 0.35 -14.30 -8.24
N GLU A 166 1.68 -14.32 -8.11
CA GLU A 166 2.36 -14.22 -6.80
C GLU A 166 2.19 -12.80 -6.23
N VAL A 167 1.56 -12.69 -5.08
CA VAL A 167 1.24 -11.42 -4.40
C VAL A 167 1.91 -11.39 -3.04
N LEU A 168 2.79 -10.42 -2.82
CA LEU A 168 3.34 -10.08 -1.51
C LEU A 168 2.29 -9.25 -0.76
N ALA A 169 1.92 -9.68 0.44
CA ALA A 169 0.77 -9.13 1.16
C ALA A 169 1.19 -8.75 2.58
N LEU A 170 1.39 -7.45 2.82
CA LEU A 170 1.69 -6.93 4.15
C LEU A 170 0.47 -7.11 5.05
N GLN A 171 0.65 -7.80 6.18
CA GLN A 171 -0.44 -8.02 7.12
C GLN A 171 -0.84 -6.72 7.82
N ARG A 172 -1.87 -6.06 7.29
CA ARG A 172 -2.40 -4.80 7.81
C ARG A 172 -3.91 -4.81 7.76
N GLN A 173 -4.54 -5.07 8.90
CA GLN A 173 -6.00 -5.08 8.98
C GLN A 173 -6.57 -3.66 8.93
N PRO A 174 -7.71 -3.43 8.24
CA PRO A 174 -8.56 -4.41 7.56
C PRO A 174 -8.23 -4.64 6.07
N PHE A 175 -7.10 -4.14 5.58
CA PHE A 175 -6.74 -4.20 4.17
C PHE A 175 -6.35 -5.61 3.73
N ILE A 176 -5.49 -6.26 4.50
CA ILE A 176 -4.96 -7.60 4.25
C ILE A 176 -4.91 -8.38 5.58
N SER A 177 -5.39 -9.62 5.55
CA SER A 177 -5.25 -10.60 6.63
C SER A 177 -5.10 -11.99 6.05
N GLU A 178 -4.29 -12.83 6.70
CA GLU A 178 -4.18 -14.26 6.38
C GLU A 178 -5.46 -15.02 6.75
N SER A 179 -5.98 -14.76 7.95
CA SER A 179 -7.21 -15.36 8.44
C SER A 179 -8.42 -14.94 7.61
N GLU A 180 -9.18 -15.93 7.12
CA GLU A 180 -10.45 -15.73 6.42
C GLU A 180 -11.55 -15.15 7.33
N GLN A 181 -11.39 -15.27 8.65
CA GLN A 181 -12.35 -14.70 9.61
C GLN A 181 -12.20 -13.19 9.77
N ASN A 182 -11.11 -12.60 9.27
CA ASN A 182 -10.82 -11.18 9.38
C ASN A 182 -11.05 -10.45 8.05
N ALA A 183 -11.28 -9.14 8.14
CA ALA A 183 -11.46 -8.30 6.96
C ALA A 183 -10.16 -8.25 6.14
N SER A 184 -10.30 -8.39 4.82
CA SER A 184 -9.21 -8.28 3.84
C SER A 184 -9.71 -7.56 2.58
N ILE A 185 -9.93 -6.25 2.70
CA ILE A 185 -10.56 -5.44 1.64
C ILE A 185 -9.76 -5.51 0.32
N GLU A 186 -8.42 -5.41 0.38
CA GLU A 186 -7.56 -5.41 -0.81
C GLU A 186 -7.53 -6.78 -1.48
N LYS A 187 -7.48 -7.86 -0.70
CA LYS A 187 -7.57 -9.24 -1.20
C LYS A 187 -8.83 -9.42 -2.04
N VAL A 188 -9.98 -8.98 -1.54
CA VAL A 188 -11.26 -9.05 -2.26
C VAL A 188 -11.23 -8.22 -3.55
N MET A 189 -10.64 -7.03 -3.52
CA MET A 189 -10.51 -6.16 -4.69
C MET A 189 -9.63 -6.79 -5.77
N ILE A 190 -8.43 -7.24 -5.40
CA ILE A 190 -7.44 -7.79 -6.33
C ILE A 190 -7.90 -9.13 -6.88
N ASP A 191 -8.52 -9.99 -6.07
CA ASP A 191 -9.14 -11.23 -6.56
C ASP A 191 -10.21 -10.94 -7.63
N ARG A 192 -11.01 -9.88 -7.48
CA ARG A 192 -12.00 -9.47 -8.49
C ARG A 192 -11.34 -8.95 -9.76
N VAL A 193 -10.23 -8.22 -9.65
CA VAL A 193 -9.44 -7.77 -10.82
C VAL A 193 -8.88 -8.98 -11.57
N LEU A 194 -8.19 -9.88 -10.87
CA LEU A 194 -7.56 -11.07 -11.46
C LEU A 194 -8.57 -12.03 -12.11
N ARG A 195 -9.77 -12.16 -11.53
CA ARG A 195 -10.87 -12.94 -12.13
C ARG A 195 -11.27 -12.43 -13.52
N ARG A 196 -11.13 -11.13 -13.83
CA ARG A 196 -11.41 -10.60 -15.18
C ARG A 196 -10.47 -11.15 -16.25
N PHE A 197 -9.28 -11.59 -15.84
CA PHE A 197 -8.27 -12.19 -16.71
C PHE A 197 -8.19 -13.72 -16.55
N LYS A 198 -9.14 -14.33 -15.81
CA LYS A 198 -9.12 -15.74 -15.40
C LYS A 198 -7.81 -16.16 -14.71
N MET A 199 -7.24 -15.27 -13.91
CA MET A 199 -6.06 -15.54 -13.09
C MET A 199 -6.46 -15.92 -11.66
N LYS A 200 -5.54 -16.58 -10.96
CA LYS A 200 -5.63 -16.85 -9.53
C LYS A 200 -4.56 -16.03 -8.80
N ALA A 201 -4.81 -15.67 -7.55
CA ALA A 201 -3.77 -15.10 -6.69
C ALA A 201 -3.20 -16.18 -5.77
N HIS A 202 -1.90 -16.09 -5.52
CA HIS A 202 -1.23 -16.79 -4.43
C HIS A 202 -0.58 -15.74 -3.54
N TYR A 203 -0.99 -15.72 -2.27
CA TYR A 203 -0.62 -14.66 -1.31
C TYR A 203 0.51 -15.12 -0.40
N HIS A 204 1.59 -14.35 -0.37
CA HIS A 204 2.69 -14.47 0.60
C HIS A 204 2.48 -13.41 1.67
N PHE A 205 2.03 -13.82 2.85
CA PHE A 205 1.79 -12.90 3.95
C PHE A 205 3.10 -12.49 4.62
N LEU A 206 3.31 -11.19 4.78
CA LEU A 206 4.53 -10.60 5.32
C LEU A 206 4.22 -9.84 6.62
N GLU A 207 5.02 -10.08 7.65
CA GLU A 207 5.02 -9.36 8.93
C GLU A 207 6.19 -8.36 8.99
N GLU A 208 6.39 -7.62 7.90
CA GLU A 208 7.46 -6.63 7.75
C GLU A 208 6.88 -5.25 7.44
N ILE A 209 7.72 -4.21 7.51
CA ILE A 209 7.35 -2.90 6.99
C ILE A 209 7.27 -2.91 5.45
N ARG A 210 6.58 -1.92 4.87
CA ARG A 210 6.56 -1.69 3.41
C ARG A 210 7.97 -1.66 2.84
N GLY A 211 8.85 -0.92 3.51
CA GLY A 211 10.19 -0.62 3.08
C GLY A 211 10.37 0.87 2.79
N GLU A 212 11.58 1.35 3.05
CA GLU A 212 12.07 2.69 2.75
C GLU A 212 13.32 2.60 1.88
N ARG A 213 13.60 3.69 1.15
CA ARG A 213 14.79 3.81 0.33
C ARG A 213 15.99 4.15 1.22
N GLU A 214 16.97 3.25 1.30
CA GLU A 214 18.18 3.45 2.12
C GLU A 214 19.24 4.25 1.36
N ASN A 215 19.44 3.89 0.09
CA ASN A 215 20.31 4.59 -0.86
C ASN A 215 19.62 4.65 -2.22
N VAL A 216 20.19 5.38 -3.18
CA VAL A 216 19.65 5.46 -4.55
C VAL A 216 19.46 4.04 -5.11
N GLY A 217 18.20 3.65 -5.35
CA GLY A 217 17.82 2.35 -5.89
C GLY A 217 17.87 1.17 -4.91
N GLU A 218 18.29 1.36 -3.66
CA GLU A 218 18.34 0.31 -2.63
C GLU A 218 17.18 0.45 -1.65
N TRP A 219 16.44 -0.65 -1.46
CA TRP A 219 15.22 -0.70 -0.66
C TRP A 219 15.30 -1.79 0.41
N ASN A 220 14.62 -1.58 1.54
CA ASN A 220 14.42 -2.59 2.58
C ASN A 220 12.96 -3.08 2.63
N GLY A 221 12.62 -3.91 3.63
CA GLY A 221 11.26 -4.45 3.84
C GLY A 221 10.67 -5.21 2.63
N ALA A 222 9.35 -5.13 2.48
CA ALA A 222 8.66 -5.81 1.38
C ALA A 222 9.02 -5.29 -0.02
N LEU A 223 9.39 -4.01 -0.17
CA LEU A 223 9.88 -3.45 -1.44
C LEU A 223 11.21 -4.10 -1.87
N LYS A 224 12.06 -4.49 -0.93
CA LYS A 224 13.25 -5.32 -1.22
C LYS A 224 12.89 -6.70 -1.75
N GLN A 225 11.85 -7.32 -1.20
CA GLN A 225 11.39 -8.63 -1.67
C GLN A 225 10.79 -8.53 -3.08
N LEU A 226 10.06 -7.45 -3.35
CA LEU A 226 9.54 -7.14 -4.68
C LEU A 226 10.68 -6.89 -5.67
N SER A 227 11.69 -6.09 -5.32
CA SER A 227 12.89 -5.84 -6.16
C SER A 227 13.71 -7.10 -6.42
N ALA A 228 13.72 -8.03 -5.46
CA ALA A 228 14.31 -9.37 -5.61
C ALA A 228 13.44 -10.35 -6.42
N LYS A 229 12.29 -9.91 -6.95
CA LYS A 229 11.36 -10.72 -7.78
C LYS A 229 10.74 -11.90 -7.03
N ASN A 230 10.54 -11.78 -5.72
CA ASN A 230 9.86 -12.81 -4.92
C ASN A 230 8.33 -12.79 -5.10
N GLY A 231 7.79 -11.75 -5.74
CA GLY A 231 6.38 -11.67 -6.13
C GLY A 231 6.20 -10.67 -7.27
N HIS A 232 5.00 -10.60 -7.84
CA HIS A 232 4.68 -9.68 -8.93
C HIS A 232 4.00 -8.41 -8.44
N LEU A 233 3.18 -8.52 -7.40
CA LEU A 233 2.42 -7.43 -6.79
C LEU A 233 2.75 -7.31 -5.30
N LEU A 234 2.65 -6.10 -4.77
CA LEU A 234 2.72 -5.79 -3.35
C LEU A 234 1.45 -5.04 -2.92
N LEU A 235 0.82 -5.53 -1.85
CA LEU A 235 -0.42 -5.02 -1.24
C LEU A 235 -0.24 -4.78 0.26
N GLY A 236 -1.08 -3.93 0.87
CA GLY A 236 -0.93 -3.64 2.29
C GLY A 236 -1.44 -2.31 2.83
N GLY A 237 -2.43 -1.67 2.20
CA GLY A 237 -2.88 -0.32 2.59
C GLY A 237 -1.83 0.73 2.25
N ILE A 238 -1.21 0.62 1.07
CA ILE A 238 -0.07 1.44 0.68
C ILE A 238 -0.58 2.72 0.01
N PHE A 239 -0.08 3.86 0.50
CA PHE A 239 -0.39 5.18 -0.02
C PHE A 239 0.65 5.57 -1.09
N PRO A 240 0.27 6.41 -2.08
CA PRO A 240 1.22 6.98 -3.02
C PRO A 240 2.36 7.71 -2.32
N ASP A 241 3.56 7.43 -2.80
CA ASP A 241 4.81 7.94 -2.28
C ASP A 241 5.73 8.25 -3.46
N PHE A 242 6.33 9.43 -3.42
CA PHE A 242 7.17 9.94 -4.50
C PHE A 242 8.38 9.02 -4.75
N ASP A 243 9.08 8.58 -3.70
CA ASP A 243 10.27 7.74 -3.84
C ASP A 243 9.91 6.36 -4.43
N VAL A 244 8.74 5.83 -4.06
CA VAL A 244 8.24 4.56 -4.61
C VAL A 244 7.92 4.71 -6.10
N HIS A 245 7.26 5.81 -6.50
CA HIS A 245 6.87 6.05 -7.90
C HIS A 245 8.06 6.28 -8.84
N GLU A 246 9.21 6.67 -8.31
CA GLU A 246 10.43 6.78 -9.10
C GLU A 246 11.01 5.41 -9.53
N ASP A 247 10.90 4.39 -8.68
CA ASP A 247 11.57 3.10 -8.85
C ASP A 247 10.61 1.94 -9.20
N PHE A 248 9.33 2.07 -8.87
CA PHE A 248 8.31 1.05 -9.04
C PHE A 248 7.16 1.51 -9.93
N GLU A 249 6.36 0.55 -10.40
CA GLU A 249 5.09 0.84 -11.08
C GLU A 249 3.95 0.73 -10.08
N THR A 250 2.97 1.62 -10.17
CA THR A 250 1.78 1.55 -9.31
C THR A 250 0.49 1.49 -10.13
N SER A 251 -0.53 0.88 -9.54
CA SER A 251 -1.86 0.89 -10.14
C SER A 251 -2.48 2.28 -10.01
N THR A 252 -3.52 2.56 -10.80
CA THR A 252 -4.45 3.62 -10.39
C THR A 252 -4.96 3.32 -8.97
N THR A 253 -5.22 4.37 -8.22
CA THR A 253 -5.71 4.25 -6.85
C THR A 253 -7.05 3.52 -6.85
N TYR A 254 -7.44 2.84 -5.78
CA TYR A 254 -8.73 2.12 -5.76
C TYR A 254 -9.53 2.31 -4.47
N LEU A 255 -8.86 2.61 -3.37
CA LEU A 255 -9.50 3.06 -2.14
C LEU A 255 -8.93 4.41 -1.73
N ALA A 256 -9.57 5.03 -0.77
CA ALA A 256 -9.07 6.21 -0.09
C ALA A 256 -9.34 6.03 1.40
N GLY A 257 -8.25 6.05 2.17
CA GLY A 257 -8.27 6.20 3.61
C GLY A 257 -8.54 7.66 3.94
N CYS A 258 -9.40 7.86 4.92
CA CYS A 258 -9.73 9.16 5.47
C CYS A 258 -9.10 9.18 6.86
N LEU A 259 -8.08 10.03 7.06
CA LEU A 259 -7.31 10.10 8.31
C LEU A 259 -8.00 11.04 9.30
N TYR A 260 -8.25 10.53 10.51
CA TYR A 260 -8.87 11.28 11.61
C TYR A 260 -8.01 11.20 12.85
N LEU A 261 -8.07 12.27 13.64
CA LEU A 261 -7.61 12.25 15.01
C LEU A 261 -8.73 11.66 15.88
N GLY A 262 -8.44 10.51 16.49
CA GLY A 262 -9.19 10.02 17.64
C GLY A 262 -8.73 10.81 18.86
N CYS A 263 -9.60 11.60 19.46
CA CYS A 263 -9.33 12.30 20.71
C CYS A 263 -10.05 11.60 21.87
N PRO A 264 -9.52 11.71 23.09
CA PRO A 264 -10.27 11.35 24.27
C PRO A 264 -11.59 12.11 24.30
N GLU A 265 -12.66 11.44 24.70
CA GLU A 265 -13.92 12.10 24.99
C GLU A 265 -13.72 13.05 26.19
N SER A 266 -14.16 14.31 26.08
CA SER A 266 -13.96 15.34 27.11
C SER A 266 -14.64 14.96 28.44
N CYS A 267 -13.91 15.04 29.56
CA CYS A 267 -14.42 14.67 30.89
C CYS A 267 -14.78 15.91 31.74
N GLN A 268 -16.08 16.06 31.99
CA GLN A 268 -16.80 16.77 33.06
C GLN A 268 -16.03 17.70 34.04
N ASN A 269 -16.33 19.00 33.95
CA ASN A 269 -16.26 19.98 35.04
C ASN A 269 -17.45 20.96 34.91
N SER A 270 -18.60 20.61 35.48
CA SER A 270 -19.74 21.53 35.49
C SER A 270 -19.65 22.52 36.66
N SER A 271 -19.55 23.80 36.32
CA SER A 271 -19.75 24.93 37.23
C SER A 271 -21.21 25.01 37.72
N VAL A 272 -21.34 25.39 38.99
CA VAL A 272 -22.56 25.32 39.81
C VAL A 272 -23.59 26.37 39.38
N ALA A 273 -24.77 25.92 38.93
CA ALA A 273 -26.05 26.63 39.08
C ALA A 273 -27.25 25.69 38.80
N ALA A 274 -28.22 25.68 39.72
CA ALA A 274 -29.50 24.94 39.77
C ALA A 274 -29.42 23.43 40.13
N TYR A 275 -29.45 23.12 41.43
CA TYR A 275 -29.08 21.82 42.03
C TYR A 275 -30.05 20.65 41.78
N GLN A 276 -31.38 20.84 41.78
CA GLN A 276 -32.29 19.67 41.81
C GLN A 276 -32.55 19.03 40.44
N THR A 277 -32.71 19.82 39.38
CA THR A 277 -32.97 19.30 38.03
C THR A 277 -31.68 18.84 37.35
N LYS A 278 -30.56 19.57 37.56
CA LYS A 278 -29.24 19.12 37.11
C LYS A 278 -28.74 17.91 37.86
N LEU A 279 -29.10 17.64 39.12
CA LEU A 279 -28.58 16.44 39.79
C LEU A 279 -29.08 15.18 39.10
N PHE A 280 -30.36 15.11 38.72
CA PHE A 280 -30.88 13.99 37.94
C PHE A 280 -30.23 13.93 36.56
N ASP A 281 -30.09 15.06 35.86
CA ASP A 281 -29.47 15.11 34.53
C ASP A 281 -27.96 14.78 34.59
N VAL A 282 -27.20 15.28 35.56
CA VAL A 282 -25.79 14.95 35.80
C VAL A 282 -25.61 13.48 36.18
N LEU A 283 -26.55 12.90 36.93
CA LEU A 283 -26.52 11.48 37.32
C LEU A 283 -27.03 10.53 36.23
N THR A 284 -27.82 11.02 35.26
CA THR A 284 -28.41 10.18 34.19
C THR A 284 -27.86 10.45 32.79
N ARG A 285 -27.30 11.64 32.54
CA ARG A 285 -26.74 12.19 31.29
C ARG A 285 -25.66 13.26 31.62
N PRO A 286 -24.46 12.87 32.05
CA PRO A 286 -23.42 13.83 32.38
C PRO A 286 -23.14 14.76 31.19
N SER A 287 -23.16 16.08 31.43
CA SER A 287 -22.77 17.08 30.44
C SER A 287 -21.25 17.00 30.23
N TYR A 288 -20.84 16.64 29.02
CA TYR A 288 -19.43 16.59 28.63
C TYR A 288 -18.84 18.01 28.56
N ASP A 289 -17.55 18.13 28.89
CA ASP A 289 -16.79 19.38 28.72
C ASP A 289 -16.69 19.76 27.24
N TYR A 290 -16.08 20.91 26.95
CA TYR A 290 -15.80 21.30 25.58
C TYR A 290 -14.94 20.23 24.90
N GLN A 291 -15.52 19.56 23.89
CA GLN A 291 -14.81 18.60 23.05
C GLN A 291 -13.99 19.35 22.02
N MET A 292 -12.67 19.08 21.97
CA MET A 292 -11.79 19.61 20.93
C MET A 292 -12.28 19.19 19.54
N LYS A 293 -12.38 20.14 18.61
CA LYS A 293 -12.91 19.92 17.26
C LYS A 293 -11.88 20.13 16.16
N THR A 294 -10.77 20.80 16.47
CA THR A 294 -9.75 21.17 15.49
C THR A 294 -8.38 20.64 15.86
N VAL A 295 -7.52 20.46 14.84
CA VAL A 295 -6.12 20.04 15.04
C VAL A 295 -5.36 21.09 15.86
N GLN A 296 -5.65 22.37 15.64
CA GLN A 296 -5.06 23.48 16.39
C GLN A 296 -5.34 23.36 17.89
N GLU A 297 -6.61 23.13 18.28
CA GLU A 297 -6.99 22.93 19.68
C GLU A 297 -6.27 21.73 20.30
N LEU A 298 -6.08 20.64 19.54
CA LEU A 298 -5.32 19.48 20.02
C LEU A 298 -3.86 19.84 20.29
N VAL A 299 -3.21 20.55 19.36
CA VAL A 299 -1.81 20.98 19.53
C VAL A 299 -1.65 21.92 20.72
N ASP A 300 -2.61 22.83 20.92
CA ASP A 300 -2.62 23.81 22.01
C ASP A 300 -2.94 23.17 23.37
N SER A 301 -3.68 22.06 23.39
CA SER A 301 -4.01 21.32 24.61
C SER A 301 -2.82 20.65 25.30
N GLY A 302 -1.72 20.42 24.55
CA GLY A 302 -0.55 19.70 25.03
C GLY A 302 -0.74 18.18 25.15
N ILE A 303 -1.86 17.63 24.72
CA ILE A 303 -2.07 16.18 24.61
C ILE A 303 -1.10 15.62 23.57
N LYS A 304 -0.47 14.48 23.88
CA LYS A 304 0.42 13.79 22.95
C LYS A 304 -0.37 13.27 21.76
N PHE A 305 0.18 13.35 20.56
CA PHE A 305 -0.48 12.83 19.38
C PHE A 305 0.50 12.17 18.41
N GLY A 306 -0.03 11.30 17.55
CA GLY A 306 0.75 10.73 16.47
C GLY A 306 0.08 9.54 15.80
N GLY A 307 0.87 8.64 15.24
CA GLY A 307 0.42 7.57 14.36
C GLY A 307 1.60 6.83 13.75
N PHE A 308 1.37 6.01 12.72
CA PHE A 308 2.46 5.29 12.06
C PHE A 308 3.51 6.26 11.52
N GLY A 309 4.79 5.90 11.64
CA GLY A 309 5.92 6.77 11.25
C GLY A 309 5.82 7.31 9.83
N VAL A 310 5.33 6.50 8.89
CA VAL A 310 5.11 6.88 7.47
C VAL A 310 4.16 8.07 7.31
N LEU A 311 3.23 8.28 8.25
CA LEU A 311 2.31 9.42 8.20
C LEU A 311 2.95 10.73 8.66
N ARG A 312 4.08 10.68 9.38
CA ARG A 312 4.82 11.87 9.81
C ARG A 312 5.35 12.65 8.60
N ASP A 313 5.73 11.95 7.55
CA ASP A 313 6.35 12.55 6.36
C ASP A 313 5.36 13.46 5.60
N LEU A 314 4.05 13.21 5.73
CA LEU A 314 2.99 14.10 5.22
C LEU A 314 3.05 15.49 5.85
N PHE A 315 3.48 15.58 7.11
CA PHE A 315 3.60 16.83 7.84
C PHE A 315 4.98 17.47 7.65
N TYR A 316 6.04 16.66 7.71
CA TYR A 316 7.42 17.13 7.61
C TYR A 316 7.76 17.71 6.23
N ASN A 317 7.16 17.17 5.16
CA ASN A 317 7.35 17.68 3.80
C ASN A 317 6.38 18.81 3.43
N SER A 318 5.53 19.25 4.37
CA SER A 318 4.58 20.31 4.10
C SER A 318 5.26 21.66 4.02
N SER A 319 4.73 22.53 3.15
CA SER A 319 5.14 23.93 3.08
C SER A 319 4.51 24.79 4.18
N ASP A 320 3.52 24.26 4.91
CA ASP A 320 2.85 24.97 6.00
C ASP A 320 3.68 24.88 7.30
N PRO A 321 4.05 26.01 7.93
CA PRO A 321 4.73 26.00 9.23
C PRO A 321 3.95 25.27 10.34
N PHE A 322 2.61 25.27 10.29
CA PHE A 322 1.79 24.57 11.27
C PHE A 322 1.89 23.05 11.13
N ASP A 323 1.93 22.52 9.91
CA ASP A 323 2.15 21.10 9.67
C ASP A 323 3.54 20.66 10.15
N ASN A 324 4.56 21.47 9.91
CA ASN A 324 5.91 21.20 10.41
C ASN A 324 5.95 21.09 11.95
N LEU A 325 5.22 21.96 12.65
CA LEU A 325 5.05 21.88 14.12
C LEU A 325 4.37 20.57 14.56
N ILE A 326 3.38 20.08 13.80
CA ILE A 326 2.76 18.77 14.04
C ILE A 326 3.80 17.66 13.85
N GLY A 327 4.60 17.73 12.78
CA GLY A 327 5.68 16.78 12.50
C GLY A 327 6.74 16.72 13.61
N GLU A 328 7.12 17.87 14.18
CA GLU A 328 8.08 17.96 15.30
C GLU A 328 7.55 17.34 16.60
N LYS A 329 6.25 17.47 16.87
CA LYS A 329 5.59 16.93 18.06
C LYS A 329 5.08 15.49 17.87
N TRP A 330 5.30 14.89 16.70
CA TRP A 330 4.75 13.60 16.32
C TRP A 330 5.33 12.44 17.14
N VAL A 331 4.44 11.62 17.70
CA VAL A 331 4.81 10.36 18.37
C VAL A 331 4.53 9.17 17.44
N SER A 332 5.59 8.50 16.98
CA SER A 332 5.46 7.29 16.18
C SER A 332 4.94 6.12 17.02
N ILE A 333 3.95 5.39 16.50
CA ILE A 333 3.41 4.18 17.12
C ILE A 333 3.73 2.94 16.29
N GLU A 334 3.86 1.79 16.95
CA GLU A 334 4.02 0.48 16.30
C GLU A 334 2.69 -0.29 16.28
N ASN A 335 1.88 -0.15 17.33
CA ASN A 335 0.59 -0.83 17.46
C ASN A 335 -0.57 0.17 17.57
N ILE A 336 -1.36 0.28 16.51
CA ILE A 336 -2.54 1.13 16.44
C ILE A 336 -3.63 0.75 17.46
N THR A 337 -3.72 -0.53 17.84
CA THR A 337 -4.72 -0.99 18.81
C THR A 337 -4.40 -0.46 20.20
N GLU A 338 -3.13 -0.51 20.61
CA GLU A 338 -2.67 0.05 21.88
C GLU A 338 -2.83 1.57 21.92
N ALA A 339 -2.46 2.26 20.84
CA ALA A 339 -2.66 3.71 20.74
C ALA A 339 -4.14 4.11 20.85
N LEU A 340 -5.06 3.34 20.27
CA LEU A 340 -6.50 3.58 20.43
C LEU A 340 -7.00 3.28 21.85
N ILE A 341 -6.41 2.31 22.53
CA ILE A 341 -6.68 2.07 23.96
C ILE A 341 -6.20 3.26 24.79
N ASP A 342 -5.03 3.84 24.49
CA ASP A 342 -4.53 5.04 25.17
C ASP A 342 -5.47 6.24 24.97
N VAL A 343 -6.05 6.40 23.77
CA VAL A 343 -7.05 7.42 23.48
C VAL A 343 -8.31 7.22 24.34
N ALA A 344 -8.87 6.01 24.34
CA ALA A 344 -10.17 5.74 24.94
C ALA A 344 -10.13 5.55 26.47
N VAL A 345 -9.08 4.89 26.97
CA VAL A 345 -8.95 4.48 28.37
C VAL A 345 -8.08 5.44 29.15
N HIS A 346 -6.84 5.69 28.69
CA HIS A 346 -5.88 6.53 29.42
C HIS A 346 -6.08 8.02 29.19
N ARG A 347 -6.75 8.40 28.10
CA ARG A 347 -7.12 9.77 27.73
C ARG A 347 -5.93 10.74 27.66
N ASN A 348 -4.75 10.24 27.36
CA ASN A 348 -3.49 10.99 27.33
C ASN A 348 -2.86 11.06 25.93
N PHE A 349 -3.54 10.50 24.93
CA PHE A 349 -3.06 10.40 23.56
C PHE A 349 -4.16 10.72 22.55
N SER A 350 -3.77 11.22 21.38
CA SER A 350 -4.62 11.31 20.20
C SER A 350 -3.95 10.63 19.01
N VAL A 351 -4.68 9.78 18.28
CA VAL A 351 -4.10 8.99 17.18
C VAL A 351 -4.67 9.39 15.83
N LEU A 352 -3.79 9.61 14.85
CA LEU A 352 -4.14 9.76 13.44
C LEU A 352 -4.22 8.38 12.77
N CYS A 353 -5.40 7.98 12.33
CA CYS A 353 -5.59 6.70 11.64
C CYS A 353 -6.72 6.72 10.61
N SER A 354 -6.77 5.71 9.74
CA SER A 354 -7.82 5.58 8.73
C SER A 354 -9.16 5.22 9.37
N ARG A 355 -10.27 5.77 8.84
CA ARG A 355 -11.63 5.33 9.21
C ARG A 355 -11.85 3.83 9.09
N LEU A 356 -11.23 3.20 8.09
CA LEU A 356 -11.34 1.76 7.89
C LEU A 356 -10.67 1.01 9.05
N GLU A 357 -9.46 1.42 9.43
CA GLU A 357 -8.73 0.87 10.60
C GLU A 357 -9.52 1.10 11.88
N LEU A 358 -9.96 2.34 12.14
CA LEU A 358 -10.71 2.68 13.34
C LEU A 358 -12.00 1.86 13.47
N SER A 359 -12.77 1.73 12.39
CA SER A 359 -14.01 0.94 12.40
C SER A 359 -13.73 -0.54 12.70
N HIS A 360 -12.70 -1.11 12.09
CA HIS A 360 -12.29 -2.50 12.30
C HIS A 360 -11.86 -2.74 13.75
N ILE A 361 -10.93 -1.93 14.26
CA ILE A 361 -10.40 -2.07 15.62
C ILE A 361 -11.52 -1.89 16.64
N SER A 362 -12.43 -0.94 16.43
CA SER A 362 -13.60 -0.74 17.30
C SER A 362 -14.58 -1.90 17.31
N ALA A 363 -14.56 -2.77 16.29
CA ALA A 363 -15.40 -3.96 16.21
C ALA A 363 -14.74 -5.21 16.83
N VAL A 364 -13.47 -5.11 17.25
CA VAL A 364 -12.72 -6.22 17.84
C VAL A 364 -12.13 -5.90 19.22
N THR A 365 -12.08 -4.63 19.62
CA THR A 365 -11.49 -4.17 20.88
C THR A 365 -12.56 -3.67 21.85
N PRO A 366 -12.91 -4.45 22.91
CA PRO A 366 -14.08 -4.14 23.75
C PRO A 366 -13.95 -2.81 24.51
N GLN A 367 -12.72 -2.43 24.85
CA GLN A 367 -12.38 -1.21 25.59
C GLN A 367 -12.78 0.07 24.83
N LEU A 368 -12.98 -0.01 23.51
CA LEU A 368 -13.35 1.13 22.68
C LEU A 368 -14.85 1.42 22.66
N SER A 369 -15.67 0.57 23.29
CA SER A 369 -17.11 0.81 23.44
C SER A 369 -17.54 0.77 24.91
N ASP A 370 -18.56 1.55 25.26
CA ASP A 370 -19.19 1.49 26.57
C ASP A 370 -20.25 0.36 26.65
N THR A 371 -20.88 0.24 27.80
CA THR A 371 -21.97 -0.73 28.03
C THR A 371 -23.27 -0.38 27.31
N THR A 372 -23.42 0.85 26.82
CA THR A 372 -24.62 1.30 26.09
C THR A 372 -24.46 1.19 24.57
N GLY A 373 -23.26 0.83 24.09
CA GLY A 373 -22.92 0.70 22.68
C GLY A 373 -22.40 1.99 22.05
N ASN A 374 -22.09 3.03 22.83
CA ASN A 374 -21.39 4.22 22.37
C ASN A 374 -19.88 3.97 22.29
N TYR A 375 -19.18 4.81 21.53
CA TYR A 375 -17.71 4.77 21.45
C TYR A 375 -17.10 5.55 22.61
N ASN A 376 -16.01 5.03 23.19
CA ASN A 376 -15.27 5.70 24.26
C ASN A 376 -14.23 6.72 23.73
N TYR A 377 -14.39 7.15 22.48
CA TYR A 377 -13.48 8.06 21.81
C TYR A 377 -14.27 9.02 20.94
N PHE A 378 -13.71 10.21 20.71
CA PHE A 378 -14.26 11.19 19.79
C PHE A 378 -13.47 11.18 18.48
N THR A 379 -14.17 11.27 17.36
CA THR A 379 -13.55 11.45 16.04
C THR A 379 -13.86 12.84 15.52
N PHE A 380 -12.86 13.50 14.97
CA PHE A 380 -13.09 14.79 14.33
C PHE A 380 -14.10 14.65 13.18
N PRO A 381 -15.01 15.63 13.00
CA PRO A 381 -16.02 15.57 11.96
C PRO A 381 -15.38 15.60 10.56
N ASP A 382 -14.32 16.41 10.42
CA ASP A 382 -13.60 16.64 9.18
C ASP A 382 -12.35 15.74 9.07
N ASN A 383 -12.00 15.44 7.83
CA ASN A 383 -10.77 14.74 7.49
C ASN A 383 -9.56 15.65 7.69
N VAL A 384 -8.51 15.11 8.29
CA VAL A 384 -7.19 15.75 8.23
C VAL A 384 -6.61 15.54 6.82
N PHE A 385 -6.64 14.29 6.32
CA PHE A 385 -6.24 13.95 4.96
C PHE A 385 -7.13 12.90 4.34
N SER A 386 -7.22 12.93 3.01
CA SER A 386 -7.72 11.82 2.19
C SER A 386 -6.56 11.20 1.43
N VAL A 387 -6.07 10.06 1.90
CA VAL A 387 -4.95 9.34 1.29
C VAL A 387 -5.47 8.20 0.42
N PRO A 388 -5.24 8.24 -0.90
CA PRO A 388 -5.61 7.14 -1.77
C PRO A 388 -4.72 5.91 -1.51
N ILE A 389 -5.20 4.74 -1.90
CA ILE A 389 -4.50 3.46 -1.78
C ILE A 389 -4.25 2.87 -3.17
N GLU A 390 -3.06 2.31 -3.38
CA GLU A 390 -2.60 1.72 -4.63
C GLU A 390 -1.91 0.36 -4.42
N THR A 391 -1.70 -0.35 -5.53
CA THR A 391 -0.93 -1.60 -5.59
C THR A 391 0.40 -1.31 -6.25
N ILE A 392 1.48 -1.91 -5.75
CA ILE A 392 2.83 -1.71 -6.28
C ILE A 392 3.26 -2.95 -7.05
N ALA A 393 3.99 -2.76 -8.15
CA ALA A 393 4.70 -3.80 -8.88
C ALA A 393 6.07 -3.27 -9.34
N LEU A 394 6.88 -4.15 -9.91
CA LEU A 394 8.11 -3.70 -10.56
C LEU A 394 7.81 -2.79 -11.74
N ARG A 395 8.67 -1.78 -11.95
CA ARG A 395 8.58 -0.86 -13.08
C ARG A 395 8.38 -1.62 -14.39
N GLY A 396 7.39 -1.20 -15.18
CA GLY A 396 7.06 -1.87 -16.44
C GLY A 396 6.22 -3.13 -16.34
N PHE A 397 5.71 -3.49 -15.16
CA PHE A 397 4.92 -4.70 -14.97
C PHE A 397 3.79 -4.79 -16.02
N PRO A 398 3.77 -5.81 -16.90
CA PRO A 398 2.97 -5.74 -18.13
C PRO A 398 1.45 -5.62 -17.89
N PHE A 399 0.94 -6.18 -16.80
CA PHE A 399 -0.50 -6.12 -16.50
C PHE A 399 -0.94 -4.82 -15.84
N MET A 400 -0.03 -3.94 -15.41
CA MET A 400 -0.41 -2.80 -14.57
C MET A 400 -1.40 -1.85 -15.24
N LEU A 401 -1.25 -1.60 -16.55
CA LEU A 401 -2.18 -0.78 -17.32
C LEU A 401 -3.57 -1.44 -17.43
N LYS A 402 -3.61 -2.75 -17.67
CA LYS A 402 -4.88 -3.51 -17.78
C LYS A 402 -5.59 -3.60 -16.42
N PHE A 403 -4.84 -3.76 -15.34
CA PHE A 403 -5.36 -3.72 -13.97
C PHE A 403 -5.89 -2.33 -13.62
N SER A 404 -5.14 -1.27 -13.91
CA SER A 404 -5.58 0.11 -13.67
C SER A 404 -6.85 0.46 -14.44
N THR A 405 -6.96 0.02 -15.70
CA THR A 405 -8.18 0.18 -16.50
C THR A 405 -9.36 -0.56 -15.84
N THR A 406 -9.14 -1.79 -15.39
CA THR A 406 -10.18 -2.59 -14.71
C THR A 406 -10.62 -1.94 -13.39
N ILE A 407 -9.68 -1.44 -12.60
CA ILE A 407 -9.94 -0.72 -11.36
C ILE A 407 -10.76 0.56 -11.64
N THR A 408 -10.43 1.29 -12.69
CA THR A 408 -11.18 2.49 -13.10
C THR A 408 -12.62 2.14 -13.45
N LEU A 409 -12.83 1.03 -14.17
CA LEU A 409 -14.18 0.53 -14.45
C LEU A 409 -14.91 0.13 -13.16
N PHE A 410 -14.23 -0.45 -12.18
CA PHE A 410 -14.82 -0.79 -10.88
C PHE A 410 -15.23 0.47 -10.10
N LYS A 411 -14.44 1.54 -10.14
CA LYS A 411 -14.83 2.86 -9.59
C LYS A 411 -16.09 3.39 -10.27
N GLN A 412 -16.09 3.44 -11.60
CA GLN A 412 -17.19 4.01 -12.39
C GLN A 412 -18.50 3.22 -12.25
N SER A 413 -18.41 1.91 -12.05
CA SER A 413 -19.57 1.03 -11.84
C SER A 413 -20.04 0.95 -10.39
N GLY A 414 -19.38 1.64 -9.44
CA GLY A 414 -19.75 1.62 -8.02
C GLY A 414 -19.32 0.36 -7.27
N ILE A 415 -18.49 -0.51 -7.86
CA ILE A 415 -17.97 -1.73 -7.20
C ILE A 415 -17.14 -1.37 -5.97
N ASN A 416 -16.39 -0.27 -6.02
CA ASN A 416 -15.58 0.18 -4.87
C ASN A 416 -16.46 0.64 -3.72
N GLU A 417 -17.61 1.27 -4.01
CA GLU A 417 -18.58 1.65 -2.98
C GLU A 417 -19.30 0.43 -2.40
N ALA A 418 -19.66 -0.53 -3.26
CA ALA A 418 -20.21 -1.81 -2.81
C ALA A 418 -19.23 -2.57 -1.90
N LEU A 419 -17.92 -2.51 -2.18
CA LEU A 419 -16.89 -3.09 -1.33
C LEU A 419 -16.78 -2.38 0.03
N ARG A 420 -16.84 -1.03 0.05
CA ARG A 420 -16.88 -0.26 1.31
C ARG A 420 -18.11 -0.59 2.13
N TYR A 421 -19.27 -0.69 1.49
CA TYR A 421 -20.52 -1.06 2.13
C TYR A 421 -20.46 -2.49 2.71
N GLN A 422 -19.96 -3.45 1.94
CA GLN A 422 -19.75 -4.83 2.39
C GLN A 422 -18.85 -4.89 3.63
N PHE A 423 -17.75 -4.13 3.62
CA PHE A 423 -16.85 -4.03 4.76
C PHE A 423 -17.53 -3.39 5.99
N LYS A 424 -18.31 -2.32 5.79
CA LYS A 424 -19.08 -1.68 6.86
C LYS A 424 -20.04 -2.67 7.52
N GLU A 425 -20.84 -3.40 6.73
CA GLU A 425 -21.77 -4.41 7.27
C GLU A 425 -21.03 -5.51 8.06
N PHE A 426 -19.91 -5.98 7.54
CA PHE A 426 -19.09 -6.99 8.22
C PHE A 426 -18.64 -6.50 9.60
N THR A 427 -18.11 -5.28 9.65
CA THR A 427 -17.59 -4.65 10.87
C THR A 427 -18.71 -4.36 11.88
N GLU A 428 -19.85 -3.84 11.43
CA GLU A 428 -21.01 -3.59 12.28
C GLU A 428 -21.58 -4.88 12.89
N ARG A 429 -21.66 -5.96 12.11
CA ARG A 429 -22.08 -7.28 12.63
C ARG A 429 -21.11 -7.81 13.67
N ARG A 430 -19.80 -7.64 13.46
CA ARG A 430 -18.77 -8.09 14.41
C ARG A 430 -18.84 -7.30 15.71
N ARG A 431 -18.97 -5.97 15.61
CA ARG A 431 -19.21 -5.08 16.76
C ARG A 431 -20.47 -5.45 17.53
N ALA A 432 -21.57 -5.72 16.84
CA ALA A 432 -22.83 -6.10 17.48
C ALA A 432 -22.72 -7.41 18.28
N ARG A 433 -21.93 -8.39 17.82
CA ARG A 433 -21.65 -9.63 18.57
C ARG A 433 -20.85 -9.33 19.83
N GLN A 434 -19.78 -8.56 19.69
CA GLN A 434 -18.93 -8.13 20.80
C GLN A 434 -19.71 -7.37 21.89
N LEU A 435 -20.59 -6.43 21.49
CA LEU A 435 -21.44 -5.69 22.43
C LEU A 435 -22.41 -6.62 23.19
N ARG A 436 -22.96 -7.64 22.52
CA ARG A 436 -23.81 -8.64 23.18
C ARG A 436 -23.04 -9.45 24.22
N ASP A 437 -21.80 -9.79 23.93
CA ASP A 437 -20.95 -10.55 24.85
C ASP A 437 -20.58 -9.69 26.07
N LEU A 438 -20.25 -8.41 25.87
CA LEU A 438 -20.04 -7.44 26.95
C LEU A 438 -21.28 -7.26 27.85
N LEU A 439 -22.48 -7.20 27.25
CA LEU A 439 -23.73 -7.06 27.99
C LEU A 439 -24.07 -8.31 28.82
N LYS A 440 -23.73 -9.51 28.34
CA LYS A 440 -23.89 -10.75 29.11
C LYS A 440 -22.94 -10.82 30.31
N GLU A 441 -21.73 -10.29 30.18
CA GLU A 441 -20.75 -10.29 31.25
C GLU A 441 -21.08 -9.26 32.35
N LYS A 442 -21.70 -8.13 31.98
CA LYS A 442 -22.01 -7.01 32.90
C LYS A 442 -23.47 -6.91 33.34
N SER A 443 -24.28 -7.95 33.16
CA SER A 443 -25.70 -7.94 33.57
C SER A 443 -25.93 -7.87 35.09
N ASP A 444 -24.87 -7.93 35.90
CA ASP A 444 -24.92 -7.48 37.29
C ASP A 444 -24.89 -5.95 37.33
N VAL A 445 -26.09 -5.36 37.45
CA VAL A 445 -26.33 -3.94 37.68
C VAL A 445 -25.31 -3.42 38.70
N SER A 446 -24.41 -2.53 38.29
CA SER A 446 -23.48 -1.89 39.21
C SER A 446 -24.29 -1.00 40.17
N PRO A 447 -24.42 -1.36 41.47
CA PRO A 447 -25.11 -0.51 42.42
C PRO A 447 -24.30 0.79 42.60
N LEU A 448 -24.99 1.89 42.89
CA LEU A 448 -24.38 3.18 43.16
C LEU A 448 -23.28 3.02 44.23
N SER A 449 -22.01 3.09 43.83
CA SER A 449 -20.88 2.83 44.72
C SER A 449 -20.75 3.91 45.80
N ALA A 450 -20.36 3.52 47.02
CA ALA A 450 -20.11 4.43 48.15
C ALA A 450 -19.12 5.56 47.82
N LYS A 451 -18.25 5.38 46.81
CA LYS A 451 -17.37 6.44 46.30
C LYS A 451 -18.13 7.67 45.79
N HIS A 452 -19.33 7.48 45.23
CA HIS A 452 -20.17 8.59 44.75
C HIS A 452 -20.82 9.39 45.89
N LEU A 453 -21.00 8.79 47.07
CA LEU A 453 -21.58 9.42 48.27
C LEU A 453 -20.52 9.93 49.26
N GLN A 454 -19.23 9.66 49.01
CA GLN A 454 -18.14 9.99 49.91
C GLN A 454 -18.07 11.49 50.22
N GLY A 455 -18.34 12.36 49.24
CA GLY A 455 -18.40 13.81 49.45
C GLY A 455 -19.50 14.23 50.42
N GLY A 456 -20.68 13.60 50.35
CA GLY A 456 -21.79 13.85 51.27
C GLY A 456 -21.47 13.41 52.70
N PHE A 457 -20.88 12.23 52.86
CA PHE A 457 -20.43 11.74 54.18
C PHE A 457 -19.30 12.59 54.76
N PHE A 458 -18.38 13.08 53.94
CA PHE A 458 -17.30 13.96 54.37
C PHE A 458 -17.84 15.32 54.84
N ALA A 459 -18.80 15.90 54.11
CA ALA A 459 -19.46 17.14 54.52
C ALA A 459 -20.24 16.98 55.83
N LEU A 460 -20.93 15.85 56.02
CA LEU A 460 -21.63 15.52 57.27
C LEU A 460 -20.65 15.40 58.44
N PHE A 461 -19.52 14.72 58.24
CA PHE A 461 -18.48 14.56 59.24
C PHE A 461 -17.87 15.91 59.66
N LEU A 462 -17.55 16.78 58.69
CA LEU A 462 -17.09 18.14 58.95
C LEU A 462 -18.14 18.96 59.72
N GLY A 463 -19.42 18.87 59.32
CA GLY A 463 -20.52 19.53 60.02
C GLY A 463 -20.64 19.10 61.48
N MET A 464 -20.48 17.80 61.75
CA MET A 464 -20.49 17.29 63.12
C MET A 464 -19.29 17.76 63.95
N LEU A 465 -18.08 17.86 63.36
CA LEU A 465 -16.90 18.39 64.05
C LEU A 465 -17.06 19.88 64.40
N VAL A 466 -17.64 20.67 63.49
CA VAL A 466 -17.95 22.09 63.74
C VAL A 466 -19.03 22.21 64.84
N ALA A 467 -20.07 21.39 64.79
CA ALA A 467 -21.11 21.40 65.83
C ALA A 467 -20.55 21.01 67.21
N PHE A 468 -19.68 19.99 67.27
CA PHE A 468 -19.03 19.57 68.52
C PHE A 468 -18.10 20.64 69.10
N SER A 469 -17.39 21.38 68.25
CA SER A 469 -16.51 22.48 68.70
C SER A 469 -17.27 23.69 69.22
N PHE A 470 -18.52 23.90 68.80
CA PHE A 470 -19.42 24.91 69.38
C PHE A 470 -20.13 24.44 70.67
N LEU A 471 -20.29 23.13 70.88
CA LEU A 471 -20.95 22.54 72.06
C LEU A 471 -20.00 22.25 73.22
N LEU A 472 -18.68 22.37 73.04
CA LEU A 472 -17.73 22.30 74.14
C LEU A 472 -17.81 23.58 74.98
N PRO A 473 -18.17 23.50 76.28
CA PRO A 473 -18.16 24.67 77.15
C PRO A 473 -16.73 25.20 77.23
N LYS A 474 -16.55 26.49 76.94
CA LYS A 474 -15.30 27.20 77.25
C LYS A 474 -15.05 27.05 78.75
N SER A 475 -14.06 26.24 79.13
CA SER A 475 -13.54 26.22 80.51
C SER A 475 -12.69 27.44 80.77
#